data_AF-A0A3S1J2T1-F1
#
_entry.id   AF-A0A3S1J2T1-F1
#
_cell.length_a   1.000
_cell.length_b   1.000
_cell.length_c   1.000
_cell.angle_alpha   90.00
_cell.angle_beta   90.00
_cell.angle_gamma   90.00
#
_symmetry.space_group_name_H-M   'P 1'
#
loop_
_entity.id
_entity.type
_entity.pdbx_description
1 polymer ?
#
loop_
_entity_poly.entity_id
_entity_poly.type
_entity_poly.pdbx_seq_one_letter_code
_entity_poly.pdbx_strand_id
1 'polypeptide(L)'
;MAAPRAMFDKLPPYAQRATWAHQNSFETFMVFSVAALMAYVTGVNSQTSAVAAIAFVIARLLYSIFYILNIPILRSLMFAVGGLCSLTLFIQSLIQVKG
;
A
#
# COMPACT_ATOMS: atom_id res chain seq x y z
N MET A 1 32.09 7.59 -15.17
CA MET A 1 31.34 7.66 -13.89
C MET A 1 30.24 6.62 -13.93
N ALA A 2 30.31 5.57 -13.11
CA ALA A 2 29.20 4.63 -12.99
C ALA A 2 28.04 5.37 -12.31
N ALA A 3 26.92 5.53 -13.01
CA ALA A 3 25.68 6.07 -12.45
C ALA A 3 24.66 4.93 -12.41
N PRO A 4 24.65 4.08 -11.37
CA PRO A 4 23.79 2.88 -11.32
C PRO A 4 22.31 3.20 -11.49
N ARG A 5 21.89 4.41 -11.06
CA ARG A 5 20.52 4.90 -11.21
C ARG A 5 20.18 5.35 -12.64
N ALA A 6 21.18 5.72 -13.45
CA ALA A 6 20.98 6.02 -14.88
C ALA A 6 20.76 4.76 -15.73
N MET A 7 20.81 3.57 -15.12
CA MET A 7 20.55 2.29 -15.79
C MET A 7 19.07 1.89 -15.78
N PHE A 8 18.23 2.53 -14.94
CA PHE A 8 16.80 2.18 -14.83
C PHE A 8 16.06 2.32 -16.17
N ASP A 9 16.36 3.35 -16.96
CA ASP A 9 15.76 3.57 -18.27
C ASP A 9 16.17 2.52 -19.32
N LYS A 10 17.22 1.74 -19.03
CA LYS A 10 17.73 0.66 -19.90
C LYS A 10 17.24 -0.73 -19.48
N LEU A 11 16.45 -0.82 -18.41
CA LEU A 11 15.90 -2.09 -17.95
C LEU A 11 14.84 -2.63 -18.92
N PRO A 12 14.65 -3.95 -19.00
CA PRO A 12 13.51 -4.51 -19.72
C PRO A 12 12.18 -4.01 -19.11
N PRO A 13 11.08 -3.95 -19.89
CA PRO A 13 9.83 -3.31 -19.44
C PRO A 13 9.26 -3.81 -18.12
N TYR A 14 9.40 -5.11 -17.81
CA TYR A 14 8.94 -5.68 -16.54
C TYR A 14 9.72 -5.14 -15.32
N ALA A 15 11.02 -4.89 -15.48
CA ALA A 15 11.88 -4.40 -14.42
C ALA A 15 11.73 -2.89 -14.20
N GLN A 16 11.44 -2.13 -15.26
CA GLN A 16 10.98 -0.73 -15.12
C GLN A 16 9.68 -0.67 -14.31
N ARG A 17 8.70 -1.52 -14.66
CA ARG A 17 7.43 -1.65 -13.93
C ARG A 17 7.61 -2.08 -12.47
N ALA A 18 8.55 -2.98 -12.18
CA ALA A 18 8.89 -3.35 -10.80
C ALA A 18 9.43 -2.15 -10.01
N THR A 19 10.27 -1.31 -10.63
CA THR A 19 10.81 -0.09 -10.02
C THR A 19 9.69 0.90 -9.70
N TRP A 20 8.75 1.12 -10.63
CA TRP A 20 7.59 1.98 -10.39
C TRP A 20 6.64 1.43 -9.33
N ALA A 21 6.42 0.11 -9.31
CA ALA A 21 5.62 -0.56 -8.28
C ALA A 21 6.23 -0.38 -6.88
N HIS A 22 7.56 -0.44 -6.78
CA HIS A 22 8.30 -0.22 -5.54
C HIS A 22 8.17 1.23 -5.05
N GLN A 23 8.34 2.22 -5.93
CA GLN A 23 8.16 3.64 -5.61
C GLN A 23 6.72 3.91 -5.10
N ASN A 24 5.71 3.44 -5.83
CA ASN A 24 4.31 3.57 -5.40
C ASN A 24 4.03 2.88 -4.05
N SER A 25 4.73 1.77 -3.77
CA SER A 25 4.59 1.06 -2.50
C SER A 25 5.06 1.88 -1.32
N PHE A 26 6.14 2.65 -1.47
CA PHE A 26 6.56 3.58 -0.42
C PHE A 26 5.56 4.71 -0.19
N GLU A 27 5.04 5.32 -1.25
CA GLU A 27 4.02 6.37 -1.15
C GLU A 27 2.78 5.88 -0.38
N THR A 28 2.29 4.70 -0.74
CA THR A 28 1.10 4.11 -0.10
C THR A 28 1.40 3.63 1.32
N PHE A 29 2.58 3.06 1.55
CA PHE A 29 3.01 2.57 2.87
C PHE A 29 3.09 3.68 3.90
N MET A 30 3.56 4.88 3.53
CA MET A 30 3.61 6.01 4.45
C MET A 30 2.23 6.31 5.03
N VAL A 31 1.20 6.43 4.18
CA VAL A 31 -0.19 6.68 4.63
C VAL A 31 -0.71 5.57 5.52
N PHE A 32 -0.51 4.31 5.10
CA PHE A 32 -0.95 3.16 5.89
C PHE A 32 -0.26 3.07 7.24
N SER A 33 1.05 3.31 7.30
CA SER A 33 1.83 3.22 8.54
C SER A 33 1.31 4.21 9.59
N VAL A 34 0.98 5.43 9.18
CA VAL A 34 0.37 6.43 10.06
C VAL A 34 -1.02 5.97 10.52
N ALA A 35 -1.85 5.43 9.62
CA ALA A 35 -3.18 4.92 9.98
C ALA A 35 -3.13 3.74 10.95
N ALA A 36 -2.23 2.78 10.72
CA ALA A 36 -2.05 1.61 11.57
C ALA A 36 -1.48 1.98 12.95
N LEU A 37 -0.49 2.88 13.00
CA LEU A 37 0.04 3.40 14.26
C LEU A 37 -1.02 4.20 15.03
N MET A 38 -1.83 4.99 14.34
CA MET A 38 -2.95 5.70 14.98
C MET A 38 -3.94 4.72 15.62
N ALA A 39 -4.33 3.65 14.91
CA ALA A 39 -5.22 2.62 15.43
C ALA A 39 -4.62 1.90 16.65
N TYR A 40 -3.31 1.63 16.63
CA TYR A 40 -2.60 1.04 17.76
C TYR A 40 -2.58 1.97 18.98
N VAL A 41 -2.18 3.24 18.80
CA VAL A 41 -2.06 4.22 19.91
C VAL A 41 -3.42 4.59 20.50
N THR A 42 -4.47 4.65 19.67
CA THR A 42 -5.85 4.93 20.14
C THR A 42 -6.52 3.71 20.78
N GLY A 43 -5.87 2.54 20.77
CA GLY A 43 -6.39 1.33 21.42
C GLY A 43 -7.57 0.69 20.68
N VAL A 44 -7.65 0.83 19.36
CA VAL A 44 -8.72 0.25 18.55
C VAL A 44 -8.70 -1.28 18.65
N ASN A 45 -9.73 -1.87 19.25
CA ASN A 45 -9.92 -3.32 19.33
C ASN A 45 -11.14 -3.76 18.52
N SER A 46 -11.00 -3.78 17.19
CA SER A 46 -12.06 -4.18 16.27
C SER A 46 -11.56 -5.21 15.25
N GLN A 47 -12.38 -6.23 15.00
CA GLN A 47 -12.11 -7.22 13.96
C GLN A 47 -11.99 -6.57 12.57
N THR A 48 -12.74 -5.49 12.30
CA THR A 48 -12.66 -4.79 11.02
C THR A 48 -11.29 -4.14 10.81
N SER A 49 -10.71 -3.55 11.86
CA SER A 49 -9.36 -2.96 11.82
C SER A 49 -8.28 -4.01 11.62
N ALA A 50 -8.40 -5.17 12.29
CA ALA A 50 -7.47 -6.29 12.11
C ALA A 50 -7.51 -6.82 10.67
N VAL A 51 -8.71 -7.04 10.12
CA VAL A 51 -8.89 -7.46 8.73
C VAL A 51 -8.35 -6.41 7.76
N ALA A 52 -8.60 -5.12 8.00
CA ALA A 52 -8.08 -4.04 7.15
C ALA A 52 -6.54 -3.99 7.14
N ALA A 53 -5.90 -4.17 8.29
CA ALA A 53 -4.44 -4.20 8.38
C ALA A 53 -3.83 -5.37 7.59
N ILE A 54 -4.40 -6.58 7.70
CA ILE A 54 -3.94 -7.76 6.95
C ILE A 54 -4.24 -7.60 5.45
N ALA A 55 -5.46 -7.17 5.11
CA ALA A 55 -5.89 -6.99 3.73
C ALA A 55 -5.03 -5.97 2.98
N PHE A 56 -4.56 -4.91 3.65
CA PHE A 56 -3.60 -3.96 3.07
C PHE A 56 -2.33 -4.66 2.58
N VAL A 57 -1.71 -5.50 3.42
CA VAL A 57 -0.46 -6.19 3.09
C VAL A 57 -0.66 -7.12 1.88
N ILE A 58 -1.75 -7.88 1.87
CA ILE A 58 -2.12 -8.75 0.75
C ILE A 58 -2.33 -7.92 -0.53
N ALA A 59 -3.08 -6.81 -0.44
CA ALA A 59 -3.33 -5.92 -1.56
C ALA A 59 -2.03 -5.33 -2.11
N ARG A 60 -1.04 -4.99 -1.27
CA ARG A 60 0.27 -4.48 -1.72
C ARG A 60 1.12 -5.53 -2.42
N LEU A 61 1.06 -6.78 -1.97
CA LEU A 61 1.72 -7.90 -2.64
C LEU A 61 1.11 -8.11 -4.04
N LEU A 62 -0.22 -8.20 -4.11
CA LEU A 62 -0.94 -8.39 -5.37
C LEU A 62 -0.80 -7.19 -6.32
N TYR A 63 -0.84 -5.96 -5.79
CA TYR A 63 -0.60 -4.73 -6.56
C TYR A 63 0.73 -4.81 -7.31
N SER A 64 1.81 -5.17 -6.60
CA SER A 64 3.15 -5.29 -7.19
C SER A 64 3.20 -6.35 -8.29
N ILE A 65 2.56 -7.50 -8.07
CA ILE A 65 2.46 -8.58 -9.08
C ILE A 65 1.72 -8.08 -10.33
N PHE A 66 0.52 -7.53 -10.18
CA PHE A 66 -0.26 -7.04 -11.33
C PHE A 66 0.39 -5.88 -12.05
N TYR A 67 1.14 -5.04 -11.32
CA TYR A 67 1.95 -3.98 -11.92
C TYR A 67 3.04 -4.57 -12.81
N ILE A 68 3.82 -5.53 -12.32
CA ILE A 68 4.90 -6.17 -13.09
C ILE A 68 4.34 -6.91 -14.31
N LEU A 69 3.22 -7.62 -14.15
CA LEU A 69 2.52 -8.33 -15.22
C LEU A 69 1.76 -7.41 -16.20
N ASN A 70 1.70 -6.10 -15.95
CA ASN A 70 1.01 -5.13 -16.78
C ASN A 70 -0.51 -5.37 -16.91
N ILE A 71 -1.18 -5.70 -15.80
CA ILE A 71 -2.64 -5.90 -15.75
C ILE A 71 -3.29 -4.68 -15.06
N PRO A 72 -3.69 -3.63 -15.82
CA PRO A 72 -4.00 -2.32 -15.25
C PRO A 72 -5.26 -2.32 -14.38
N ILE A 73 -6.29 -3.08 -14.75
CA ILE A 73 -7.56 -3.13 -13.99
C ILE A 73 -7.33 -3.71 -12.59
N LEU A 74 -6.64 -4.85 -12.50
CA LEU A 74 -6.36 -5.49 -11.22
C LEU A 74 -5.41 -4.65 -10.36
N ARG A 75 -4.42 -4.00 -10.99
CA ARG A 75 -3.55 -3.02 -10.31
C ARG A 75 -4.38 -1.91 -9.66
N SER A 76 -5.28 -1.27 -10.40
CA SER A 76 -6.11 -0.19 -9.87
C SER A 76 -7.04 -0.68 -8.76
N LEU A 77 -7.60 -1.89 -8.90
CA LEU A 77 -8.44 -2.50 -7.86
C LEU A 77 -7.65 -2.73 -6.56
N MET A 78 -6.44 -3.29 -6.63
CA MET A 78 -5.59 -3.47 -5.45
C MET A 78 -5.18 -2.13 -4.80
N PHE A 79 -4.95 -1.10 -5.60
CA PHE A 79 -4.68 0.25 -5.09
C PHE A 79 -5.87 0.80 -4.29
N ALA A 80 -7.08 0.69 -4.85
CA ALA A 80 -8.30 1.13 -4.19
C ALA A 80 -8.55 0.36 -2.88
N VAL A 81 -8.36 -0.97 -2.89
CA VAL A 81 -8.46 -1.80 -1.67
C VAL A 81 -7.48 -1.32 -0.60
N GLY A 82 -6.20 -1.11 -0.94
CA GLY A 82 -5.21 -0.60 0.02
C GLY A 82 -5.55 0.78 0.59
N GLY A 83 -6.10 1.67 -0.25
CA GLY A 83 -6.60 2.97 0.18
C GLY A 83 -7.78 2.84 1.17
N LEU A 84 -8.75 1.98 0.86
CA LEU A 84 -9.91 1.71 1.72
C LEU A 84 -9.49 1.10 3.07
N CYS A 85 -8.49 0.22 3.09
CA CYS A 85 -7.93 -0.32 4.33
C CYS A 85 -7.34 0.78 5.22
N SER A 86 -6.54 1.68 4.63
CA SER A 86 -5.93 2.80 5.37
C SER A 86 -7.00 3.77 5.90
N LEU A 87 -8.00 4.09 5.07
CA LEU A 87 -9.14 4.92 5.46
C LEU A 87 -9.94 4.28 6.61
N THR A 88 -10.17 2.97 6.55
CA THR A 88 -10.86 2.21 7.61
C THR A 88 -10.14 2.35 8.95
N LEU A 89 -8.82 2.20 8.96
CA LEU A 89 -8.02 2.35 10.18
C LEU A 89 -8.11 3.78 10.76
N PHE A 90 -8.05 4.81 9.91
CA PHE A 90 -8.26 6.19 10.35
C PHE A 90 -9.64 6.41 10.96
N ILE A 91 -10.70 5.96 10.28
CA ILE A 91 -12.08 6.14 10.75
C ILE A 91 -12.30 5.42 12.09
N GLN A 92 -11.83 4.18 12.22
CA GLN A 92 -11.96 3.41 13.46
C GLN A 92 -11.20 4.10 14.61
N SER A 93 -10.01 4.63 14.34
CA SER A 93 -9.25 5.41 15.34
C SER A 93 -9.99 6.67 15.78
N LEU A 94 -10.59 7.41 14.84
CA LEU A 94 -11.35 8.61 15.15
C LEU A 94 -12.63 8.32 15.94
N ILE A 95 -13.29 7.19 15.68
CA ILE A 95 -14.45 6.73 16.46
C ILE A 95 -14.01 6.38 17.89
N GLN A 96 -12.91 5.64 18.04
CA GLN A 96 -12.40 5.19 19.33
C GLN A 96 -12.00 6.32 20.27
N VAL A 97 -11.53 7.46 19.74
CA VAL A 97 -11.18 8.64 20.56
C VAL A 97 -12.40 9.48 20.94
N LYS A 98 -13.50 9.39 20.18
CA LYS A 98 -14.72 10.15 20.45
C LYS A 98 -15.68 9.44 21.41
N GLY A 99 -15.61 8.12 21.52
CA GLY A 99 -16.37 7.31 22.47
C GLY A 99 -15.63 7.18 23.79
#